data_AF-A0A9E2LVW6-F1
#
_entry.id   AF-A0A9E2LVW6-F1
#
_cell.length_a   1.000
_cell.length_b   1.000
_cell.length_c   1.000
_cell.angle_alpha   90.00
_cell.angle_beta   90.00
_cell.angle_gamma   90.00
#
_symmetry.space_group_name_H-M   'P 1'
#
loop_
_entity.id
_entity.type
_entity.pdbx_description
1 polymer ?
#
loop_
_entity_poly.entity_id
_entity_poly.type
_entity_poly.pdbx_seq_one_letter_code
_entity_poly.pdbx_strand_id
1 'polypeptide(L)'
;MKFCPCCALPLEPVLYDQVELDICRSCGGVWLDGGEGAIVIGPAGDPRLWERHGVILREEPSEHLCPVDGAVLAEVILRHGRDEVTIEVCPECRGIRLDAGEGARVQSIVTAAIQESPQLQEPGFWSFMLQAVSGIPIEVWNPVRRRPWLTIGLVVTLTVVFLVEFALHLSFGDAITERIVHQFGYTPGRVWEQPWTLVTYGMLHGGWLHLVGNIYFLYVFGDNIEDRLGRKSFLTIYFMAVIAGALAQHLVDKDTPVVGASGAIAGLMGAYLVLFPRVKVYVVLLMARLKMRV
;
A
#
# COMPACT_ATOMS: atom_id res chain seq x y z
N MET A 1 -14.67 -15.86 40.90
CA MET A 1 -15.51 -14.65 41.06
C MET A 1 -14.64 -13.48 40.67
N LYS A 2 -15.05 -12.71 39.66
CA LYS A 2 -14.30 -11.56 39.15
C LYS A 2 -14.64 -10.31 39.96
N PHE A 3 -13.70 -9.38 40.05
CA PHE A 3 -13.86 -8.11 40.77
C PHE A 3 -13.70 -6.94 39.80
N CYS A 4 -14.50 -5.90 39.96
CA CYS A 4 -14.42 -4.72 39.12
C CYS A 4 -13.04 -4.06 39.28
N PRO A 5 -12.27 -3.84 38.18
CA PRO A 5 -10.96 -3.21 38.26
C PRO A 5 -11.00 -1.80 38.87
N CYS A 6 -12.10 -1.06 38.65
CA CYS A 6 -12.31 0.30 39.16
C CYS A 6 -12.79 0.34 40.62
N CYS A 7 -13.79 -0.48 40.99
CA CYS A 7 -14.42 -0.42 42.33
C CYS A 7 -13.94 -1.47 43.32
N ALA A 8 -13.19 -2.48 42.88
CA ALA A 8 -12.82 -3.67 43.67
C ALA A 8 -14.02 -4.44 44.28
N LEU A 9 -15.23 -4.25 43.74
CA LEU A 9 -16.45 -4.96 44.14
C LEU A 9 -16.69 -6.17 43.22
N PRO A 10 -17.37 -7.24 43.70
CA PRO A 10 -17.71 -8.38 42.86
C PRO A 10 -18.51 -7.95 41.62
N LEU A 11 -18.14 -8.49 40.45
CA LEU A 11 -18.92 -8.32 39.22
C LEU A 11 -20.10 -9.28 39.22
N GLU A 12 -21.24 -8.81 38.72
CA GLU A 12 -22.47 -9.59 38.60
C GLU A 12 -22.65 -10.04 37.15
N PRO A 13 -22.71 -11.35 36.89
CA PRO A 13 -22.92 -11.87 35.54
C PRO A 13 -24.36 -11.60 35.08
N VAL A 14 -24.50 -11.07 33.88
CA VAL A 14 -25.79 -10.75 33.24
C VAL A 14 -25.77 -11.28 31.81
N LEU A 15 -26.73 -12.14 31.47
CA LEU A 15 -26.84 -12.68 30.11
C LEU A 15 -27.37 -11.60 29.14
N TYR A 16 -26.59 -11.32 28.10
CA TYR A 16 -26.95 -10.43 27.00
C TYR A 16 -26.58 -11.08 25.67
N ASP A 17 -27.56 -11.26 24.80
CA ASP A 17 -27.39 -11.86 23.46
C ASP A 17 -26.53 -13.14 23.43
N GLN A 18 -26.83 -14.05 24.37
CA GLN A 18 -26.13 -15.33 24.56
C GLN A 18 -24.69 -15.25 25.10
N VAL A 19 -24.25 -14.07 25.55
CA VAL A 19 -22.96 -13.84 26.21
C VAL A 19 -23.19 -13.42 27.67
N GLU A 20 -22.36 -13.92 28.57
CA GLU A 20 -22.42 -13.55 29.99
C GLU A 20 -21.56 -12.31 30.21
N LEU A 21 -22.20 -11.16 30.44
CA LEU A 21 -21.49 -9.89 30.70
C LEU A 21 -21.26 -9.73 32.19
N ASP A 22 -20.05 -9.34 32.58
CA ASP A 22 -19.73 -9.04 33.97
C ASP A 22 -19.93 -7.56 34.27
N ILE A 23 -20.98 -7.21 35.02
CA ILE A 23 -21.36 -5.81 35.26
C ILE A 23 -21.04 -5.40 36.70
N CYS A 24 -20.46 -4.22 36.88
CA CYS A 24 -20.32 -3.61 38.20
C CYS A 24 -21.57 -2.79 38.54
N ARG A 25 -22.31 -3.17 39.59
CA ARG A 25 -23.47 -2.40 40.07
C ARG A 25 -23.15 -1.03 40.67
N SER A 26 -21.88 -0.77 40.99
CA SER A 26 -21.44 0.49 41.61
C SER A 26 -21.09 1.56 40.57
N CYS A 27 -20.16 1.28 39.65
CA CYS A 27 -19.80 2.25 38.61
C CYS A 27 -20.60 2.10 37.31
N GLY A 28 -21.32 0.98 37.13
CA GLY A 28 -22.01 0.67 35.86
C GLY A 28 -21.08 0.18 34.75
N GLY A 29 -19.78 0.02 35.03
CA GLY A 29 -18.81 -0.50 34.08
C GLY A 29 -19.07 -1.97 33.75
N VAL A 30 -18.83 -2.32 32.49
CA VAL A 30 -18.97 -3.67 31.95
C VAL A 30 -17.59 -4.23 31.65
N TRP A 31 -17.34 -5.45 32.10
CA TRP A 31 -16.19 -6.24 31.71
C TRP A 31 -16.62 -7.27 30.68
N LEU A 32 -15.86 -7.35 29.59
CA LEU A 32 -16.02 -8.32 28.52
C LEU A 32 -14.76 -9.16 28.45
N ASP A 33 -14.89 -10.49 28.52
CA ASP A 33 -13.75 -11.38 28.37
C ASP A 33 -13.21 -11.38 26.93
N GLY A 34 -12.01 -11.93 26.76
CA GLY A 34 -11.35 -12.07 25.47
C GLY A 34 -12.25 -12.77 24.44
N GLY A 35 -12.68 -12.02 23.43
CA GLY A 35 -13.56 -12.50 22.35
C GLY A 35 -15.04 -12.16 22.51
N GLU A 36 -15.51 -11.82 23.71
CA GLU A 36 -16.91 -11.45 23.96
C GLU A 36 -17.26 -10.10 23.34
N GLY A 37 -16.32 -9.15 23.34
CA GLY A 37 -16.51 -7.85 22.68
C GLY A 37 -16.88 -7.98 21.19
N ALA A 38 -16.33 -8.98 20.49
CA ALA A 38 -16.64 -9.24 19.09
C ALA A 38 -18.11 -9.68 18.87
N ILE A 39 -18.73 -10.26 19.89
CA ILE A 39 -20.12 -10.72 19.88
C ILE A 39 -21.03 -9.54 20.27
N VAL A 40 -20.70 -8.80 21.33
CA VAL A 40 -21.57 -7.76 21.91
C VAL A 40 -21.60 -6.47 21.08
N ILE A 41 -20.45 -6.01 20.58
CA ILE A 41 -20.35 -4.76 19.79
C ILE A 41 -19.88 -5.01 18.35
N GLY A 42 -19.99 -6.26 17.87
CA GLY A 42 -19.56 -6.68 16.54
C GLY A 42 -18.03 -6.70 16.39
N PRO A 43 -17.51 -6.80 15.15
CA PRO A 43 -16.06 -6.93 14.90
C PRO A 43 -15.21 -5.86 15.59
N ALA A 44 -15.76 -4.66 15.79
CA ALA A 44 -15.13 -3.55 16.49
C ALA A 44 -14.66 -3.88 17.91
N GLY A 45 -15.26 -4.88 18.57
CA GLY A 45 -14.89 -5.30 19.92
C GLY A 45 -13.73 -6.29 19.99
N ASP A 46 -13.07 -6.64 18.88
CA ASP A 46 -11.83 -7.42 18.88
C ASP A 46 -10.60 -6.49 18.88
N PRO A 47 -9.82 -6.40 19.98
CA PRO A 47 -8.61 -5.59 20.05
C PRO A 47 -7.58 -5.87 18.95
N ARG A 48 -7.57 -7.07 18.36
CA ARG A 48 -6.65 -7.44 17.27
C ARG A 48 -6.91 -6.65 15.98
N LEU A 49 -8.13 -6.14 15.80
CA LEU A 49 -8.48 -5.33 14.63
C LEU A 49 -8.02 -3.88 14.80
N TRP A 50 -7.82 -3.40 16.02
CA TRP A 50 -7.53 -1.99 16.27
C TRP A 50 -6.14 -1.59 15.75
N GLU A 51 -5.13 -2.40 16.05
CA GLU A 51 -3.78 -2.21 15.52
C GLU A 51 -3.77 -2.36 13.98
N ARG A 52 -4.47 -3.38 13.47
CA ARG A 52 -4.56 -3.66 12.03
C ARG A 52 -5.13 -2.49 11.24
N HIS A 53 -6.14 -1.82 11.79
CA HIS A 53 -6.82 -0.68 11.16
C HIS A 53 -6.26 0.67 11.61
N GLY A 54 -5.17 0.70 12.39
CA GLY A 54 -4.43 1.90 12.76
C GLY A 54 -5.22 2.90 13.61
N VAL A 55 -6.18 2.42 14.41
CA VAL A 55 -7.02 3.28 15.28
C VAL A 55 -6.37 3.58 16.63
N ILE A 56 -5.34 2.83 17.02
CA ILE A 56 -4.64 3.06 18.29
C ILE A 56 -3.80 4.34 18.17
N LEU A 57 -4.16 5.36 18.94
CA LEU A 57 -3.40 6.61 19.05
C LEU A 57 -2.28 6.49 20.08
N ARG A 58 -2.59 5.94 21.24
CA ARG A 58 -1.68 5.80 22.39
C ARG A 58 -2.10 4.62 23.23
N GLU A 59 -1.12 3.97 23.84
CA GLU A 59 -1.31 2.86 24.76
C GLU A 59 -0.34 3.04 25.93
N GLU A 60 -0.86 3.08 27.15
CA GLU A 60 -0.07 3.24 28.37
C GLU A 60 -0.52 2.26 29.47
N PRO A 61 0.35 1.87 30.41
CA PRO A 61 -0.08 1.08 31.55
C PRO A 61 -1.11 1.86 32.40
N SER A 62 -2.23 1.21 32.73
CA SER A 62 -3.23 1.70 33.67
C SER A 62 -2.84 1.38 35.12
N GLU A 63 -3.53 2.00 36.08
CA GLU A 63 -3.44 1.68 37.51
C GLU A 63 -4.26 0.43 37.89
N HIS A 64 -5.10 -0.07 36.98
CA HIS A 64 -6.03 -1.16 37.23
C HIS A 64 -5.48 -2.54 36.83
N LEU A 65 -5.94 -3.58 37.53
CA LEU A 65 -5.59 -4.99 37.26
C LEU A 65 -6.72 -5.73 36.57
N CYS A 66 -6.36 -6.63 35.66
CA CYS A 66 -7.27 -7.53 34.98
C CYS A 66 -7.93 -8.50 35.99
N PRO A 67 -9.27 -8.65 35.96
CA PRO A 67 -9.98 -9.49 36.90
C PRO A 67 -9.92 -10.99 36.57
N VAL A 68 -9.32 -11.35 35.43
CA VAL A 68 -9.18 -12.73 34.95
C VAL A 68 -7.79 -13.29 35.23
N ASP A 69 -6.74 -12.56 34.85
CA ASP A 69 -5.34 -13.03 34.89
C ASP A 69 -4.44 -12.20 35.83
N GLY A 70 -4.93 -11.07 36.36
CA GLY A 70 -4.18 -10.20 37.26
C GLY A 70 -3.11 -9.33 36.60
N ALA A 71 -3.02 -9.32 35.26
CA ALA A 71 -2.11 -8.43 34.54
C ALA A 71 -2.51 -6.96 34.71
N VAL A 72 -1.55 -6.04 34.58
CA VAL A 72 -1.82 -4.60 34.54
C VAL A 72 -2.56 -4.29 33.24
N LEU A 73 -3.71 -3.62 33.32
CA LEU A 73 -4.47 -3.21 32.15
C LEU A 73 -3.70 -2.13 31.37
N ALA A 74 -3.94 -2.05 30.06
CA ALA A 74 -3.46 -0.96 29.22
C ALA A 74 -4.60 0.03 28.98
N GLU A 75 -4.37 1.31 29.23
CA GLU A 75 -5.23 2.40 28.80
C GLU A 75 -4.96 2.69 27.31
N VAL A 76 -5.93 2.37 26.47
CA VAL A 76 -5.85 2.46 25.01
C VAL A 76 -6.73 3.60 24.52
N ILE A 77 -6.12 4.58 23.85
CA ILE A 77 -6.83 5.67 23.19
C ILE A 77 -7.07 5.27 21.73
N LEU A 78 -8.33 5.01 21.39
CA LEU A 78 -8.77 4.73 20.02
C LEU A 78 -9.27 6.02 19.37
N ARG A 79 -8.79 6.33 18.17
CA ARG A 79 -9.19 7.53 17.44
C ARG A 79 -9.34 7.26 15.95
N HIS A 80 -10.42 7.78 15.38
CA HIS A 80 -10.62 7.83 13.94
C HIS A 80 -11.29 9.15 13.54
N GLY A 81 -10.70 9.88 12.60
CA GLY A 81 -11.17 11.23 12.23
C GLY A 81 -11.11 12.21 13.40
N ARG A 82 -12.27 12.68 13.88
CA ARG A 82 -12.41 13.57 15.04
C ARG A 82 -12.91 12.85 16.30
N ASP A 83 -13.28 11.59 16.19
CA ASP A 83 -13.83 10.80 17.27
C ASP A 83 -12.72 10.06 18.01
N GLU A 84 -12.74 10.12 19.34
CA GLU A 84 -11.71 9.54 20.21
C GLU A 84 -12.34 8.93 21.46
N VAL A 85 -12.00 7.69 21.80
CA VAL A 85 -12.46 7.02 23.04
C VAL A 85 -11.26 6.38 23.73
N THR A 86 -11.22 6.52 25.05
CA THR A 86 -10.22 5.86 25.90
C THR A 86 -10.90 4.69 26.60
N ILE A 87 -10.28 3.52 26.57
CA ILE A 87 -10.79 2.31 27.22
C ILE A 87 -9.62 1.52 27.81
N GLU A 88 -9.92 0.53 28.65
CA GLU A 88 -8.89 -0.34 29.23
C GLU A 88 -8.96 -1.75 28.67
N VAL A 89 -7.80 -2.28 28.29
CA VAL A 89 -7.67 -3.61 27.69
C VAL A 89 -6.59 -4.41 28.38
N CYS A 90 -6.87 -5.69 28.64
CA CYS A 90 -5.85 -6.59 29.14
C CYS A 90 -4.91 -7.02 27.99
N PRO A 91 -3.58 -6.85 28.10
CA PRO A 91 -2.65 -7.30 27.07
C PRO A 91 -2.57 -8.83 26.93
N GLU A 92 -2.88 -9.56 28.00
CA GLU A 92 -2.78 -11.04 28.05
C GLU A 92 -4.07 -11.72 27.56
N CYS A 93 -5.19 -11.56 28.27
CA CYS A 93 -6.45 -12.20 27.90
C CYS A 93 -7.26 -11.44 26.83
N ARG A 94 -6.89 -10.19 26.52
CA ARG A 94 -7.63 -9.32 25.56
C ARG A 94 -9.05 -8.98 25.98
N GLY A 95 -9.37 -9.13 27.27
CA GLY A 95 -10.60 -8.61 27.85
C GLY A 95 -10.61 -7.09 27.86
N ILE A 96 -11.80 -6.49 27.78
CA ILE A 96 -11.99 -5.04 27.68
C ILE A 96 -12.94 -4.55 28.78
N ARG A 97 -12.59 -3.42 29.40
CA ARG A 97 -13.48 -2.67 30.29
C ARG A 97 -14.12 -1.53 29.52
N LEU A 98 -15.44 -1.40 29.64
CA LEU A 98 -16.23 -0.34 29.02
C LEU A 98 -17.08 0.37 30.07
N ASP A 99 -16.94 1.69 30.16
CA ASP A 99 -17.86 2.55 30.88
C ASP A 99 -19.08 2.91 30.02
N ALA A 100 -20.08 3.53 30.64
CA ALA A 100 -21.35 3.83 30.00
C ALA A 100 -21.16 4.68 28.73
N GLY A 101 -21.58 4.12 27.58
CA GLY A 101 -21.50 4.78 26.27
C GLY A 101 -20.18 4.54 25.52
N GLU A 102 -19.13 4.01 26.15
CA GLU A 102 -17.85 3.75 25.49
C GLU A 102 -17.97 2.67 24.41
N GLY A 103 -18.73 1.60 24.67
CA GLY A 103 -18.94 0.53 23.69
C GLY A 103 -19.50 1.02 22.34
N ALA A 104 -20.45 1.97 22.37
CA ALA A 104 -21.00 2.57 21.16
C ALA A 104 -19.95 3.42 20.41
N ARG A 105 -19.06 4.11 21.14
CA ARG A 105 -17.98 4.93 20.56
C ARG A 105 -16.86 4.06 19.98
N VAL A 106 -16.50 2.97 20.67
CA VAL A 106 -15.56 1.96 20.13
C VAL A 106 -16.14 1.39 18.83
N GLN A 107 -17.42 1.00 18.84
CA GLN A 107 -18.09 0.50 17.65
C GLN A 107 -18.07 1.52 16.51
N SER A 108 -18.40 2.80 16.75
CA SER A 108 -18.41 3.81 15.71
C SER A 108 -17.01 4.10 15.15
N ILE A 109 -16.01 4.28 16.01
CA ILE A 109 -14.62 4.59 15.64
C ILE A 109 -14.01 3.44 14.83
N VAL A 110 -14.09 2.22 15.37
CA VAL A 110 -13.44 1.06 14.76
C VAL A 110 -14.19 0.61 13.51
N THR A 111 -15.53 0.67 13.49
CA THR A 111 -16.30 0.32 12.27
C THR A 111 -16.04 1.32 11.15
N ALA A 112 -15.99 2.63 11.45
CA ALA A 112 -15.61 3.65 10.47
C ALA A 112 -14.19 3.40 9.95
N ALA A 113 -13.24 3.09 10.84
CA ALA A 113 -11.89 2.74 10.44
C ALA A 113 -11.82 1.45 9.61
N ILE A 114 -12.63 0.43 9.90
CA ILE A 114 -12.72 -0.80 9.09
C ILE A 114 -13.30 -0.50 7.71
N GLN A 115 -14.33 0.33 7.62
CA GLN A 115 -14.97 0.71 6.36
C GLN A 115 -14.08 1.61 5.49
N GLU A 116 -13.33 2.51 6.11
CA GLU A 116 -12.37 3.39 5.44
C GLU A 116 -10.99 2.75 5.23
N SER A 117 -10.71 1.67 5.96
CA SER A 117 -9.49 0.90 5.73
C SER A 117 -9.54 0.32 4.34
N PRO A 118 -8.48 0.52 3.54
CA PRO A 118 -8.38 -0.06 2.22
C PRO A 118 -8.57 -1.57 2.33
N GLN A 119 -9.73 -2.06 1.88
CA GLN A 119 -9.87 -3.49 1.69
C GLN A 119 -8.81 -3.88 0.65
N LEU A 120 -7.90 -4.78 1.03
CA LEU A 120 -7.15 -5.60 0.07
C LEU A 120 -8.19 -6.42 -0.69
N GLN A 121 -8.86 -5.82 -1.68
CA GLN A 121 -9.77 -6.54 -2.54
C GLN A 121 -8.93 -7.52 -3.32
N GLU A 122 -9.23 -8.81 -3.16
CA GLU A 122 -8.63 -9.84 -4.01
C GLU A 122 -8.93 -9.49 -5.47
N PRO A 123 -7.96 -9.63 -6.38
CA PRO A 123 -8.13 -9.26 -7.77
C PRO A 123 -9.34 -10.00 -8.36
N GLY A 124 -10.34 -9.24 -8.82
CA GLY A 124 -11.54 -9.80 -9.43
C GLY A 124 -11.24 -10.63 -10.68
N PHE A 125 -12.23 -11.38 -11.15
CA PHE A 125 -12.10 -12.30 -12.30
C PHE A 125 -11.42 -11.66 -13.53
N TRP A 126 -11.74 -10.40 -13.85
CA TRP A 126 -11.12 -9.69 -14.97
C TRP A 126 -9.64 -9.36 -14.75
N SER A 127 -9.25 -9.03 -13.51
CA SER A 127 -7.85 -8.85 -13.13
C SER A 127 -7.07 -10.15 -13.24
N PHE A 128 -7.67 -11.27 -12.82
CA PHE A 128 -7.10 -12.60 -13.04
C PHE A 128 -6.93 -12.91 -14.53
N MET A 129 -7.95 -12.64 -15.35
CA MET A 129 -7.86 -12.90 -16.78
C MET A 129 -6.79 -12.04 -17.46
N LEU A 130 -6.65 -10.78 -17.06
CA LEU A 130 -5.62 -9.88 -17.59
C LEU A 130 -4.22 -10.34 -17.18
N GLN A 131 -4.03 -10.78 -15.94
CA GLN A 131 -2.80 -11.41 -15.48
C GLN A 131 -2.50 -12.72 -16.24
N ALA A 132 -3.50 -13.56 -16.47
CA ALA A 132 -3.32 -14.82 -17.19
C ALA A 132 -2.90 -14.60 -18.65
N VAL A 133 -3.45 -13.59 -19.32
CA VAL A 133 -3.12 -13.29 -20.73
C VAL A 133 -1.80 -12.54 -20.86
N SER A 134 -1.51 -11.59 -19.97
CA SER A 134 -0.37 -10.67 -20.11
C SER A 134 0.86 -11.06 -19.29
N GLY A 135 0.70 -11.84 -18.21
CA GLY A 135 1.75 -12.10 -17.21
C GLY A 135 2.17 -10.87 -16.40
N ILE A 136 1.49 -9.73 -16.59
CA ILE A 136 1.85 -8.45 -15.98
C ILE A 136 1.29 -8.39 -14.54
N PRO A 137 2.10 -7.98 -13.54
CA PRO A 137 1.65 -7.91 -12.15
C PRO A 137 0.62 -6.81 -11.95
N ILE A 138 -0.49 -7.13 -11.29
CA ILE A 138 -1.50 -6.15 -10.90
C ILE A 138 -1.23 -5.69 -9.48
N GLU A 139 -1.31 -4.39 -9.27
CA GLU A 139 -1.30 -3.81 -7.93
C GLU A 139 -2.52 -4.28 -7.14
N VAL A 140 -2.31 -4.94 -6.00
CA VAL A 140 -3.38 -5.18 -5.04
C VAL A 140 -3.52 -3.93 -4.18
N TRP A 141 -4.37 -3.04 -4.67
CA TRP A 141 -4.92 -1.83 -4.04
C TRP A 141 -4.20 -1.35 -2.77
N ASN A 142 -3.26 -0.42 -2.94
CA ASN A 142 -2.72 0.41 -1.87
C ASN A 142 -3.10 1.88 -2.13
N PRO A 143 -4.30 2.33 -1.71
CA PRO A 143 -4.83 3.61 -2.15
C PRO A 143 -3.95 4.77 -1.72
N VAL A 144 -3.66 5.62 -2.71
CA VAL A 144 -2.97 6.88 -2.51
C VAL A 144 -3.84 7.87 -1.74
N ARG A 145 -3.27 8.52 -0.73
CA ARG A 145 -3.96 9.57 0.05
C ARG A 145 -3.98 10.91 -0.68
N ARG A 146 -2.99 11.15 -1.55
CA ARG A 146 -2.82 12.38 -2.33
C ARG A 146 -2.85 12.06 -3.81
N ARG A 147 -3.36 13.01 -4.61
CA ARG A 147 -3.35 12.87 -6.07
C ARG A 147 -1.89 12.86 -6.60
N PRO A 148 -1.49 11.82 -7.37
CA PRO A 148 -0.11 11.63 -7.82
C PRO A 148 0.18 12.44 -9.09
N TRP A 149 0.28 13.76 -8.93
CA TRP A 149 0.41 14.69 -10.05
C TRP A 149 1.67 14.48 -10.89
N LEU A 150 2.78 14.06 -10.28
CA LEU A 150 4.01 13.82 -11.03
C LEU A 150 3.95 12.51 -11.81
N THR A 151 3.36 11.47 -11.21
CA THR A 151 3.14 10.20 -11.92
C THR A 151 2.26 10.43 -13.15
N ILE A 152 1.14 11.15 -12.98
CA ILE A 152 0.26 11.53 -14.10
C ILE A 152 1.02 12.40 -15.11
N GLY A 153 1.77 13.39 -14.64
CA GLY A 153 2.56 14.28 -15.50
C GLY A 153 3.58 13.54 -16.34
N LEU A 154 4.28 12.55 -15.75
CA LEU A 154 5.23 11.70 -16.47
C LEU A 154 4.51 10.80 -17.49
N VAL A 155 3.41 10.15 -17.11
CA VAL A 155 2.60 9.35 -18.05
C VAL A 155 2.18 10.18 -19.27
N VAL A 156 1.66 11.39 -19.04
CA VAL A 156 1.28 12.31 -20.12
C VAL A 156 2.49 12.71 -20.94
N THR A 157 3.62 13.06 -20.30
CA THR A 157 4.85 13.48 -21.00
C THR A 157 5.38 12.36 -21.90
N LEU A 158 5.52 11.14 -21.38
CA LEU A 158 5.99 9.98 -22.15
C LEU A 158 5.06 9.68 -23.33
N THR A 159 3.73 9.76 -23.09
CA THR A 159 2.73 9.57 -24.15
C THR A 159 2.87 10.63 -25.24
N VAL A 160 2.97 11.91 -24.88
CA VAL A 160 3.10 13.01 -25.84
C VAL A 160 4.38 12.89 -26.64
N VAL A 161 5.52 12.61 -26.00
CA VAL A 161 6.80 12.41 -26.69
C VAL A 161 6.71 11.27 -27.70
N PHE A 162 6.13 10.13 -27.30
CA PHE A 162 5.95 9.00 -28.20
C PHE A 162 4.98 9.30 -29.35
N LEU A 163 3.89 10.02 -29.11
CA LEU A 163 2.96 10.40 -30.18
C LEU A 163 3.63 11.33 -31.20
N VAL A 164 4.51 12.24 -30.75
CA VAL A 164 5.32 13.07 -31.65
C VAL A 164 6.31 12.22 -32.43
N GLU A 165 7.05 11.32 -31.76
CA GLU A 165 7.97 10.38 -32.42
C GLU A 165 7.25 9.55 -33.50
N PHE A 166 6.08 9.00 -33.15
CA PHE A 166 5.26 8.19 -34.05
C PHE A 166 4.70 9.00 -35.23
N ALA A 167 4.21 10.23 -35.00
CA ALA A 167 3.72 11.10 -36.06
C ALA A 167 4.84 11.50 -37.05
N LEU A 168 6.05 11.76 -36.54
CA LEU A 168 7.21 12.04 -37.37
C LEU A 168 7.63 10.81 -38.18
N HIS A 169 7.65 9.63 -37.55
CA HIS A 169 7.92 8.36 -38.24
C HIS A 169 6.93 8.12 -39.39
N LEU A 170 5.62 8.34 -39.18
CA LEU A 170 4.63 8.21 -40.25
C LEU A 170 4.83 9.22 -41.39
N SER A 171 5.36 10.41 -41.09
CA SER A 171 5.53 11.48 -42.06
C SER A 171 6.84 11.38 -42.86
N PHE A 172 7.91 10.88 -42.24
CA PHE A 172 9.28 10.92 -42.78
C PHE A 172 10.01 9.57 -42.81
N GLY A 173 9.38 8.49 -42.33
CA GLY A 173 9.91 7.12 -42.34
C GLY A 173 11.05 6.88 -41.34
N ASP A 174 11.78 5.79 -41.52
CA ASP A 174 12.81 5.34 -40.57
C ASP A 174 13.97 6.34 -40.41
N ALA A 175 14.27 7.12 -41.45
CA ALA A 175 15.39 8.07 -41.43
C ALA A 175 15.23 9.17 -40.37
N ILE A 176 14.00 9.58 -40.02
CA ILE A 176 13.78 10.53 -38.92
C ILE A 176 13.89 9.83 -37.57
N THR A 177 13.38 8.60 -37.46
CA THR A 177 13.45 7.80 -36.23
C THR A 177 14.90 7.54 -35.83
N GLU A 178 15.75 7.13 -36.78
CA GLU A 178 17.17 6.94 -36.55
C GLU A 178 17.87 8.23 -36.09
N ARG A 179 17.51 9.39 -36.67
CA ARG A 179 18.05 10.69 -36.24
C ARG A 179 17.62 11.05 -34.82
N ILE A 180 16.35 10.82 -34.46
CA ILE A 180 15.84 11.08 -33.11
C ILE A 180 16.59 10.20 -32.11
N VAL A 181 16.72 8.89 -32.38
CA VAL A 181 17.43 7.95 -31.52
C VAL A 181 18.93 8.30 -31.43
N HIS A 182 19.55 8.70 -32.54
CA HIS A 182 20.96 9.12 -32.55
C HIS A 182 21.20 10.39 -31.72
N GLN A 183 20.27 11.34 -31.74
CA GLN A 183 20.42 12.63 -31.06
C GLN A 183 20.01 12.59 -29.58
N PHE A 184 18.99 11.80 -29.24
CA PHE A 184 18.35 11.82 -27.92
C PHE A 184 18.36 10.46 -27.20
N GLY A 185 18.61 9.36 -27.91
CA GLY A 185 18.85 8.04 -27.32
C GLY A 185 20.24 7.96 -26.71
N TYR A 186 20.41 7.05 -25.75
CA TYR A 186 21.69 6.90 -25.06
C TYR A 186 22.58 5.90 -25.80
N THR A 187 23.73 6.37 -26.26
CA THR A 187 24.80 5.51 -26.80
C THR A 187 26.04 5.74 -25.96
N PRO A 188 26.53 4.73 -25.20
CA PRO A 188 27.67 4.89 -24.28
C PRO A 188 28.91 5.53 -24.90
N GLY A 189 29.25 5.15 -26.14
CA GLY A 189 30.39 5.71 -26.87
C GLY A 189 30.31 7.22 -27.15
N ARG A 190 29.13 7.83 -27.04
CA ARG A 190 28.88 9.25 -27.37
C ARG A 190 28.52 10.12 -26.17
N VAL A 191 28.51 9.57 -24.96
CA VAL A 191 28.06 10.29 -23.75
C VAL A 191 28.82 11.61 -23.52
N TRP A 192 30.11 11.65 -23.89
CA TRP A 192 30.95 12.85 -23.75
C TRP A 192 30.57 13.96 -24.74
N GLU A 193 30.07 13.60 -25.92
CA GLU A 193 29.63 14.54 -26.95
C GLU A 193 28.16 14.93 -26.75
N GLN A 194 27.36 14.02 -26.20
CA GLN A 194 25.91 14.16 -26.04
C GLN A 194 25.47 13.87 -24.60
N PRO A 195 25.91 14.66 -23.59
CA PRO A 195 25.66 14.35 -22.18
C PRO A 195 24.17 14.39 -21.79
N TRP A 196 23.33 15.13 -22.51
CA TRP A 196 21.88 15.14 -22.30
C TRP A 196 21.23 13.77 -22.49
N THR A 197 21.87 12.88 -23.27
CA THR A 197 21.39 11.51 -23.52
C THR A 197 21.35 10.65 -22.27
N LEU A 198 22.04 11.03 -21.18
CA LEU A 198 21.89 10.38 -19.87
C LEU A 198 20.48 10.49 -19.29
N VAL A 199 19.67 11.43 -19.78
CA VAL A 199 18.29 11.66 -19.32
C VAL A 199 17.29 11.54 -20.46
N THR A 200 17.57 12.12 -21.64
CA THR A 200 16.58 12.20 -22.72
C THR A 200 16.18 10.83 -23.27
N TYR A 201 17.08 9.84 -23.21
CA TYR A 201 16.79 8.49 -23.67
C TYR A 201 15.61 7.86 -22.94
N GLY A 202 15.43 8.21 -21.66
CA GLY A 202 14.33 7.73 -20.81
C GLY A 202 12.96 8.24 -21.24
N MET A 203 12.88 9.19 -22.17
CA MET A 203 11.63 9.75 -22.69
C MET A 203 11.20 9.12 -24.02
N LEU A 204 12.14 8.55 -24.78
CA LEU A 204 11.90 7.93 -26.08
C LEU A 204 11.40 6.49 -25.94
N HIS A 205 10.63 5.99 -26.90
CA HIS A 205 10.13 4.62 -26.88
C HIS A 205 10.09 4.01 -28.27
N GLY A 206 10.85 2.93 -28.49
CA GLY A 206 10.91 2.24 -29.79
C GLY A 206 9.66 1.48 -30.24
N GLY A 207 8.49 1.70 -29.61
CA GLY A 207 7.23 1.09 -30.04
C GLY A 207 6.11 1.10 -29.00
N TRP A 208 4.89 0.80 -29.45
CA TRP A 208 3.67 0.82 -28.63
C TRP A 208 3.75 -0.06 -27.39
N LEU A 209 4.18 -1.32 -27.54
CA LEU A 209 4.29 -2.25 -26.41
C LEU A 209 5.32 -1.75 -25.38
N HIS A 210 6.40 -1.12 -25.85
CA HIS A 210 7.44 -0.57 -24.99
C HIS A 210 6.92 0.62 -24.17
N LEU A 211 6.14 1.53 -24.78
CA LEU A 211 5.49 2.64 -24.07
C LEU A 211 4.45 2.12 -23.08
N VAL A 212 3.53 1.26 -23.53
CA VAL A 212 2.43 0.76 -22.69
C VAL A 212 2.98 0.03 -21.47
N GLY A 213 4.01 -0.78 -21.63
CA GLY A 213 4.68 -1.43 -20.49
C GLY A 213 5.25 -0.42 -19.49
N ASN A 214 5.97 0.60 -19.96
CA ASN A 214 6.55 1.62 -19.09
C ASN A 214 5.48 2.45 -18.37
N ILE A 215 4.43 2.89 -19.07
CA ILE A 215 3.31 3.63 -18.46
C ILE A 215 2.59 2.77 -17.43
N TYR A 216 2.36 1.49 -17.75
CA TYR A 216 1.69 0.56 -16.85
C TYR A 216 2.44 0.46 -15.52
N PHE A 217 3.73 0.14 -15.58
CA PHE A 217 4.54 -0.02 -14.37
C PHE A 217 4.80 1.32 -13.66
N LEU A 218 4.91 2.42 -14.40
CA LEU A 218 5.00 3.76 -13.82
C LEU A 218 3.75 4.07 -13.00
N TYR A 219 2.57 3.73 -13.51
CA TYR A 219 1.32 3.98 -12.81
C TYR A 219 1.15 3.06 -11.61
N VAL A 220 1.44 1.76 -11.76
CA VAL A 220 1.31 0.73 -10.71
C VAL A 220 2.22 0.94 -9.50
N PHE A 221 3.39 1.56 -9.68
CA PHE A 221 4.33 1.77 -8.57
C PHE A 221 4.53 3.24 -8.23
N GLY A 222 4.37 4.13 -9.20
CA GLY A 222 4.77 5.53 -9.07
C GLY A 222 3.88 6.33 -8.13
N ASP A 223 2.58 6.06 -8.13
CA ASP A 223 1.62 6.82 -7.33
C ASP A 223 1.80 6.58 -5.83
N ASN A 224 2.00 5.33 -5.38
CA ASN A 224 2.26 5.03 -3.97
C ASN A 224 3.60 5.60 -3.50
N ILE A 225 4.63 5.60 -4.36
CA ILE A 225 5.92 6.19 -4.03
C ILE A 225 5.82 7.71 -3.92
N GLU A 226 5.11 8.37 -4.85
CA GLU A 226 4.85 9.80 -4.80
C GLU A 226 4.06 10.20 -3.55
N ASP A 227 3.05 9.41 -3.17
CA ASP A 227 2.26 9.64 -1.96
C ASP A 227 3.09 9.45 -0.69
N ARG A 228 3.91 8.38 -0.64
CA ARG A 228 4.66 7.99 0.56
C ARG A 228 5.89 8.86 0.83
N LEU A 229 6.62 9.23 -0.21
CA LEU A 229 7.88 9.98 -0.10
C LEU A 229 7.75 11.47 -0.47
N GLY A 230 6.64 11.84 -1.11
CA GLY A 230 6.43 13.17 -1.64
C GLY A 230 7.15 13.43 -2.96
N ARG A 231 6.73 14.52 -3.60
CA ARG A 231 7.08 14.88 -4.98
C ARG A 231 8.59 14.99 -5.26
N LYS A 232 9.35 15.61 -4.35
CA LYS A 232 10.79 15.83 -4.54
C LYS A 232 11.56 14.52 -4.58
N SER A 233 11.36 13.67 -3.57
CA SER A 233 12.00 12.37 -3.45
C SER A 233 11.63 11.46 -4.62
N PHE A 234 10.37 11.49 -5.06
CA PHE A 234 9.91 10.76 -6.23
C PHE A 234 10.69 11.13 -7.50
N LEU A 235 10.81 12.43 -7.83
CA LEU A 235 11.59 12.87 -9.00
C LEU A 235 13.06 12.52 -8.88
N THR A 236 13.65 12.68 -7.69
CA THR A 236 15.04 12.33 -7.46
C THR A 236 15.27 10.85 -7.75
N ILE A 237 14.42 9.96 -7.22
CA ILE A 237 14.53 8.51 -7.48
C ILE A 237 14.36 8.24 -8.98
N TYR A 238 13.34 8.82 -9.61
CA TYR A 238 13.07 8.63 -11.04
C TYR A 238 14.28 8.99 -11.90
N PHE A 239 14.81 10.21 -11.78
CA PHE A 239 15.93 10.66 -12.62
C PHE A 239 17.26 10.01 -12.27
N MET A 240 17.53 9.74 -10.98
CA MET A 240 18.73 8.98 -10.59
C MET A 240 18.70 7.57 -11.16
N ALA A 241 17.52 6.94 -11.19
CA ALA A 241 17.35 5.61 -11.77
C ALA A 241 17.46 5.60 -13.30
N VAL A 242 16.99 6.66 -13.98
CA VAL A 242 17.29 6.88 -15.41
C VAL A 242 18.81 6.94 -15.64
N ILE A 243 19.52 7.80 -14.90
CA ILE A 243 20.97 7.94 -15.08
C ILE A 243 21.70 6.62 -14.73
N ALA A 244 21.30 5.95 -13.65
CA ALA A 244 21.86 4.67 -13.27
C ALA A 244 21.63 3.59 -14.34
N GLY A 245 20.48 3.59 -15.00
CA GLY A 245 20.18 2.71 -16.13
C GLY A 245 21.13 2.95 -17.32
N ALA A 246 21.38 4.21 -17.67
CA ALA A 246 22.36 4.55 -18.70
C ALA A 246 23.78 4.09 -18.32
N LEU A 247 24.19 4.32 -17.06
CA LEU A 247 25.50 3.86 -16.59
C LEU A 247 25.60 2.33 -16.56
N ALA A 248 24.52 1.61 -16.24
CA ALA A 248 24.49 0.16 -16.30
C ALA A 248 24.66 -0.34 -17.76
N GLN A 249 23.99 0.30 -18.73
CA GLN A 249 24.18 0.01 -20.15
C GLN A 249 25.64 0.17 -20.57
N HIS A 250 26.32 1.22 -20.09
CA HIS A 250 27.74 1.48 -20.37
C HIS A 250 28.67 0.31 -20.02
N LEU A 251 28.30 -0.50 -19.03
CA LEU A 251 29.07 -1.66 -18.58
C LEU A 251 28.81 -2.92 -19.41
N VAL A 252 27.66 -3.00 -20.10
CA VAL A 252 27.20 -4.20 -20.81
C VAL A 252 27.50 -4.11 -22.30
N ASP A 253 27.09 -3.03 -22.95
CA ASP A 253 27.26 -2.83 -24.40
C ASP A 253 27.39 -1.33 -24.69
N LYS A 254 28.45 -0.96 -25.43
CA LYS A 254 28.85 0.43 -25.67
C LYS A 254 28.34 1.03 -26.98
N ASP A 255 27.92 0.19 -27.91
CA ASP A 255 27.71 0.59 -29.31
C ASP A 255 26.22 0.65 -29.68
N THR A 256 25.38 -0.11 -28.97
CA THR A 256 23.93 -0.14 -29.22
C THR A 256 23.23 1.04 -28.54
N PRO A 257 22.50 1.88 -29.30
CA PRO A 257 21.65 2.93 -28.73
C PRO A 257 20.50 2.32 -27.92
N VAL A 258 20.20 2.91 -26.76
CA VAL A 258 19.06 2.53 -25.92
C VAL A 258 18.08 3.67 -25.73
N VAL A 259 16.80 3.32 -25.59
CA VAL A 259 15.67 4.22 -25.32
C VAL A 259 14.75 3.57 -24.30
N GLY A 260 13.92 4.35 -23.62
CA GLY A 260 12.86 3.86 -22.75
C GLY A 260 13.04 4.22 -21.28
N ALA A 261 11.92 4.44 -20.60
CA ALA A 261 11.88 4.80 -19.18
C ALA A 261 12.24 3.62 -18.24
N SER A 262 12.54 2.43 -18.76
CA SER A 262 12.67 1.18 -18.01
C SER A 262 13.68 1.24 -16.86
N GLY A 263 14.76 2.03 -16.99
CA GLY A 263 15.71 2.28 -15.91
C GLY A 263 15.07 2.99 -14.71
N ALA A 264 14.24 4.00 -14.99
CA ALA A 264 13.45 4.71 -13.98
C ALA A 264 12.47 3.77 -13.28
N ILE A 265 11.76 2.96 -14.07
CA ILE A 265 10.76 2.01 -13.58
C ILE A 265 11.41 0.97 -12.66
N ALA A 266 12.56 0.41 -13.04
CA ALA A 266 13.30 -0.51 -12.19
C ALA A 266 13.71 0.13 -10.86
N GLY A 267 14.12 1.40 -10.87
CA GLY A 267 14.42 2.15 -9.64
C GLY A 267 13.18 2.37 -8.75
N LEU A 268 12.03 2.72 -9.36
CA LEU A 268 10.77 2.84 -8.63
C LEU A 268 10.32 1.49 -8.05
N MET A 269 10.42 0.40 -8.80
CA MET A 269 10.15 -0.95 -8.30
C MET A 269 11.03 -1.30 -7.10
N GLY A 270 12.33 -0.99 -7.17
CA GLY A 270 13.25 -1.17 -6.04
C GLY A 270 12.83 -0.36 -4.82
N ALA A 271 12.46 0.91 -5.00
CA ALA A 271 11.94 1.74 -3.92
C ALA A 271 10.63 1.19 -3.34
N TYR A 272 9.73 0.69 -4.19
CA TYR A 272 8.47 0.08 -3.77
C TYR A 272 8.71 -1.13 -2.86
N LEU A 273 9.61 -2.04 -3.24
CA LEU A 273 9.95 -3.22 -2.45
C LEU A 273 10.49 -2.87 -1.06
N VAL A 274 11.26 -1.77 -0.96
CA VAL A 274 11.81 -1.29 0.32
C VAL A 274 10.74 -0.61 1.18
N LEU A 275 9.86 0.18 0.57
CA LEU A 275 8.84 0.97 1.29
C LEU A 275 7.64 0.13 1.73
N PHE A 276 7.32 -0.93 0.97
CA PHE A 276 6.12 -1.73 1.15
C PHE A 276 6.45 -3.23 1.34
N PRO A 277 7.30 -3.59 2.32
CA PRO A 277 7.82 -4.96 2.48
C PRO A 277 6.75 -6.01 2.83
N ARG A 278 5.55 -5.58 3.25
CA ARG A 278 4.43 -6.45 3.61
C ARG A 278 3.31 -6.47 2.56
N VAL A 279 3.42 -5.69 1.48
CA VAL A 279 2.44 -5.69 0.39
C VAL A 279 2.67 -6.92 -0.47
N LYS A 280 1.61 -7.71 -0.68
CA LYS A 280 1.66 -8.90 -1.53
C LYS A 280 1.46 -8.47 -2.99
N VAL A 281 2.50 -8.63 -3.80
CA VAL A 281 2.40 -8.50 -5.26
C VAL A 281 2.09 -9.88 -5.82
N TYR A 282 0.96 -10.02 -6.52
CA TYR A 282 0.60 -11.28 -7.17
C TYR A 282 1.07 -11.24 -8.61
N VAL A 283 1.79 -12.30 -9.01
CA VAL A 283 2.26 -12.50 -10.39
C VAL A 283 1.70 -13.83 -10.85
N VAL A 284 0.93 -13.82 -11.94
CA VAL A 284 0.52 -15.06 -12.61
C VAL A 284 1.58 -15.39 -13.66
N LEU A 285 2.37 -16.43 -13.41
CA LEU A 285 3.32 -16.99 -14.37
C LEU A 285 2.61 -18.06 -15.19
N LEU A 286 2.32 -17.78 -16.46
CA LEU A 286 1.76 -18.78 -17.36
C LEU A 286 2.88 -19.63 -17.97
N MET A 287 3.26 -20.71 -17.29
CA MET A 287 4.08 -21.80 -17.85
C MET A 287 3.43 -23.16 -17.58
N ALA A 288 2.44 -23.53 -18.39
CA ALA A 288 1.86 -24.88 -18.36
C ALA A 288 2.08 -25.58 -19.71
N ARG A 289 2.93 -26.60 -19.74
CA ARG A 289 3.13 -27.48 -20.89
C ARG A 289 2.18 -28.67 -20.75
N LEU A 290 1.04 -28.64 -21.44
CA LEU A 290 0.08 -29.75 -21.42
C LEU A 290 0.53 -30.85 -22.38
N LYS A 291 0.99 -31.97 -21.83
CA LYS A 291 1.28 -33.19 -22.60
C LYS A 291 -0.03 -33.95 -22.79
N MET A 292 -0.62 -33.85 -23.99
CA MET A 292 -1.73 -34.72 -24.38
C MET A 292 -1.20 -36.08 -24.82
N ARG A 293 -1.84 -37.18 -24.37
CA ARG A 293 -1.70 -38.50 -25.00
C ARG A 293 -2.67 -38.54 -26.17
N VAL A 294 -2.15 -38.61 -27.39
CA VAL A 294 -2.90 -39.06 -28.56
C VAL A 294 -2.77 -40.57 -28.65
#